data_AF-A0A7H8QWK3-F1
#
_entry.id   AF-A0A7H8QWK3-F1
#
_cell.length_a   1.000
_cell.length_b   1.000
_cell.length_c   1.000
_cell.angle_alpha   90.00
_cell.angle_beta   90.00
_cell.angle_gamma   90.00
#
_symmetry.space_group_name_H-M   'P 1'
#
loop_
_entity.id
_entity.type
_entity.pdbx_description
1 polymer ?
#
loop_
_entity_poly.entity_id
_entity_poly.type
_entity_poly.pdbx_seq_one_letter_code
_entity_poly.pdbx_strand_id
1 'polypeptide(L)'
;MLFQKPPHSTIPASLIRSFSSTRICPQIGPFTRRLFNIPTAPSSASSQNHNDLPSFLSYAQRTALPETSTTYVGTHYEYTVLKSLRRFAFDLHRIGGRDDAGTDLVGTWHIPGRTLLAPVRVVVQCKALSTKLGPNLVRELEGAFRHSPTGWRTTDKLAILISPREATRGVRNTLMRSVYPLFWVMMERDGVIRQVLWNSKVEEMMGFAALGVDMRYQSSPQTSSPSPTVASGDPARPEVVLTWDGTDLPDMDHMEREMTKKETEWLALWDSENLSNAEKSMLLDTVMDVFPDMGPGAVLSCNKEAIATKKDEVLALLKERFPR
;
A
#
# COMPACT_ATOMS: atom_id res chain seq x y z
N MET A 1 8.46 12.59 -51.46
CA MET A 1 9.53 12.15 -50.53
C MET A 1 8.91 11.18 -49.55
N LEU A 2 9.21 9.90 -49.73
CA LEU A 2 8.81 8.79 -48.88
C LEU A 2 9.61 8.87 -47.58
N PHE A 3 8.94 8.98 -46.42
CA PHE A 3 9.59 8.79 -45.13
C PHE A 3 9.34 7.36 -44.65
N GLN A 4 10.45 6.63 -44.56
CA GLN A 4 10.54 5.22 -44.17
C GLN A 4 10.12 5.02 -42.71
N LYS A 5 9.40 3.92 -42.49
CA LYS A 5 9.07 3.34 -41.18
C LYS A 5 10.34 2.73 -40.56
N PRO A 6 10.69 2.99 -39.30
CA PRO A 6 11.81 2.30 -38.65
C PRO A 6 11.41 0.84 -38.27
N PRO A 7 12.38 -0.07 -38.18
CA PRO A 7 12.12 -1.51 -38.10
C PRO A 7 11.72 -1.96 -36.68
N HIS A 8 11.04 -3.10 -36.67
CA HIS A 8 10.56 -3.85 -35.52
C HIS A 8 11.55 -3.91 -34.35
N SER A 9 11.18 -3.28 -33.23
CA SER A 9 11.72 -3.62 -31.92
C SER A 9 11.03 -4.89 -31.44
N THR A 10 11.77 -5.99 -31.45
CA THR A 10 11.40 -7.28 -30.89
C THR A 10 11.03 -7.12 -29.41
N ILE A 11 9.74 -7.20 -29.10
CA ILE A 11 9.23 -7.22 -27.73
C ILE A 11 9.67 -8.56 -27.12
N PRO A 12 10.42 -8.58 -26.00
CA PRO A 12 10.74 -9.84 -25.35
C PRO A 12 9.49 -10.45 -24.73
N ALA A 13 9.47 -11.77 -24.78
CA ALA A 13 8.38 -12.66 -24.41
C ALA A 13 7.67 -12.27 -23.10
N SER A 14 6.35 -12.45 -23.14
CA SER A 14 5.42 -12.46 -22.02
C SER A 14 6.07 -12.97 -20.72
N LEU A 15 6.42 -12.03 -19.85
CA LEU A 15 6.58 -12.30 -18.42
C LEU A 15 5.18 -12.66 -17.91
N ILE A 16 4.87 -13.94 -17.95
CA ILE A 16 3.95 -14.55 -17.00
C ILE A 16 4.45 -14.05 -15.65
N ARG A 17 3.75 -13.08 -15.04
CA ARG A 17 4.01 -12.68 -13.66
C ARG A 17 3.71 -13.92 -12.83
N SER A 18 4.75 -14.74 -12.67
CA SER A 18 4.84 -15.79 -11.67
C SER A 18 4.30 -15.18 -10.39
N PHE A 19 3.27 -15.81 -9.81
CA PHE A 19 2.74 -15.42 -8.52
C PHE A 19 3.92 -15.19 -7.60
N SER A 20 4.18 -13.92 -7.27
CA SER A 20 5.35 -13.54 -6.49
C SER A 20 5.38 -14.46 -5.28
N SER A 21 6.51 -15.14 -5.10
CA SER A 21 6.87 -15.74 -3.82
C SER A 21 7.09 -14.58 -2.85
N THR A 22 5.99 -13.88 -2.52
CA THR A 22 5.98 -12.77 -1.59
C THR A 22 6.44 -13.35 -0.27
N ARG A 23 7.68 -13.02 0.13
CA ARG A 23 8.12 -13.21 1.50
C ARG A 23 7.08 -12.53 2.38
N ILE A 24 6.63 -13.24 3.41
CA ILE A 24 5.44 -12.84 4.18
C ILE A 24 5.68 -11.53 4.98
N CYS A 25 6.93 -11.05 5.11
CA CYS A 25 7.19 -9.65 5.49
C CYS A 25 8.68 -9.29 5.46
N PRO A 26 9.14 -8.42 4.56
CA PRO A 26 10.22 -7.49 4.88
C PRO A 26 9.58 -6.34 5.66
N GLN A 27 9.62 -6.40 6.99
CA GLN A 27 9.18 -5.28 7.81
C GLN A 27 10.11 -4.09 7.51
N ILE A 28 9.56 -3.01 6.92
CA ILE A 28 10.28 -1.75 6.74
C ILE A 28 10.85 -1.36 8.11
N GLY A 29 12.18 -1.27 8.18
CA GLY A 29 12.90 -1.10 9.44
C GLY A 29 12.55 0.23 10.12
N PRO A 30 12.75 0.35 11.45
CA PRO A 30 12.41 1.58 12.18
C PRO A 30 13.10 2.83 11.60
N PHE A 31 14.37 2.70 11.22
CA PHE A 31 15.12 3.79 10.60
C PHE A 31 14.55 4.18 9.23
N THR A 32 14.33 3.20 8.35
CA THR A 32 13.70 3.39 7.04
C THR A 32 12.34 4.08 7.19
N ARG A 33 11.50 3.63 8.13
CA ARG A 33 10.19 4.27 8.41
C ARG A 33 10.34 5.76 8.75
N ARG A 34 11.29 6.12 9.62
CA ARG A 34 11.56 7.53 9.95
C ARG A 34 12.07 8.32 8.74
N LEU A 35 13.00 7.74 7.99
CA LEU A 35 13.62 8.37 6.82
C LEU A 35 12.59 8.72 5.73
N PHE A 36 11.60 7.86 5.52
CA PHE A 36 10.51 8.05 4.53
C PHE A 36 9.19 8.57 5.14
N ASN A 37 9.20 9.04 6.40
CA ASN A 37 8.00 9.54 7.10
C ASN A 37 6.81 8.55 7.10
N ILE A 38 7.11 7.26 7.20
CA ILE A 38 6.12 6.18 7.26
C ILE A 38 5.70 6.02 8.73
N PRO A 39 4.40 6.17 9.06
CA PRO A 39 3.93 5.96 10.42
C PRO A 39 4.11 4.51 10.87
N THR A 40 4.36 4.33 12.17
CA THR A 40 4.36 3.00 12.80
C THR A 40 2.93 2.63 13.16
N ALA A 41 2.51 1.42 12.79
CA ALA A 41 1.19 0.91 13.19
C ALA A 41 1.08 0.82 14.73
N PRO A 42 -0.11 1.04 15.31
CA PRO A 42 -0.30 0.94 16.76
C PRO A 42 0.10 -0.44 17.29
N SER A 43 0.72 -0.53 18.48
CA SER A 43 1.14 -1.84 19.03
C SER A 43 -0.03 -2.80 19.32
N SER A 44 -1.26 -2.28 19.45
CA SER A 44 -2.49 -3.06 19.58
C SER A 44 -2.98 -3.68 18.26
N ALA A 45 -2.29 -3.39 17.15
CA ALA A 45 -2.63 -3.85 15.80
C ALA A 45 -2.56 -5.37 15.63
N SER A 46 -1.53 -6.01 16.20
CA SER A 46 -1.39 -7.45 16.12
C SER A 46 -2.31 -8.11 17.14
N SER A 47 -3.23 -8.95 16.66
CA SER A 47 -3.85 -9.92 17.57
C SER A 47 -2.72 -10.73 18.23
N GLN A 48 -2.87 -11.06 19.51
CA GLN A 48 -1.84 -11.86 20.21
C GLN A 48 -1.63 -13.25 19.58
N ASN A 49 -2.55 -13.69 18.72
CA ASN A 49 -2.61 -15.06 18.22
C ASN A 49 -2.23 -15.22 16.75
N HIS A 50 -2.32 -14.15 15.95
CA HIS A 50 -2.09 -14.18 14.51
C HIS A 50 -1.74 -12.78 13.96
N ASN A 51 -0.87 -12.75 12.97
CA ASN A 51 -0.40 -11.54 12.30
C ASN A 51 -0.45 -11.64 10.76
N ASP A 52 -0.78 -12.80 10.22
CA ASP A 52 -0.91 -13.08 8.79
C ASP A 52 -2.00 -14.15 8.53
N LEU A 53 -2.30 -14.43 7.27
CA LEU A 53 -3.30 -15.44 6.90
C LEU A 53 -2.92 -16.85 7.40
N PRO A 54 -1.69 -17.36 7.18
CA PRO A 54 -1.31 -18.69 7.66
C PRO A 54 -1.41 -18.86 9.19
N SER A 55 -0.96 -17.90 9.98
CA SER A 55 -1.07 -17.90 11.44
C SER A 55 -2.52 -17.81 11.90
N PHE A 56 -3.36 -17.04 11.19
CA PHE A 56 -4.80 -16.99 11.46
C PHE A 56 -5.50 -18.32 11.20
N LEU A 57 -5.22 -18.98 10.06
CA LEU A 57 -5.78 -20.30 9.75
C LEU A 57 -5.33 -21.34 10.79
N SER A 58 -4.07 -21.30 11.19
CA SER A 58 -3.53 -22.16 12.26
C SER A 58 -4.22 -21.88 13.61
N TYR A 59 -4.50 -20.62 13.92
CA TYR A 59 -5.26 -20.23 15.11
C TYR A 59 -6.70 -20.75 15.05
N ALA A 60 -7.41 -20.53 13.95
CA ALA A 60 -8.79 -20.95 13.76
C ALA A 60 -8.94 -22.48 13.89
N GLN A 61 -7.98 -23.23 13.34
CA GLN A 61 -7.95 -24.68 13.47
C GLN A 61 -7.75 -25.12 14.93
N ARG A 62 -6.78 -24.53 15.65
CA ARG A 62 -6.51 -24.86 17.06
C ARG A 62 -7.67 -24.53 18.00
N THR A 63 -8.40 -23.45 17.74
CA THR A 63 -9.53 -23.00 18.57
C THR A 63 -10.88 -23.53 18.10
N ALA A 64 -10.89 -24.36 17.04
CA ALA A 64 -12.09 -24.84 16.37
C ALA A 64 -13.07 -23.71 16.01
N LEU A 65 -12.55 -22.57 15.54
CA LEU A 65 -13.35 -21.43 15.11
C LEU A 65 -14.14 -21.82 13.85
N PRO A 66 -15.49 -21.76 13.85
CA PRO A 66 -16.27 -22.16 12.69
C PRO A 66 -16.02 -21.25 11.48
N GLU A 67 -15.80 -21.83 10.31
CA GLU A 67 -15.55 -21.07 9.07
C GLU A 67 -16.76 -20.23 8.61
N THR A 68 -17.95 -20.57 9.09
CA THR A 68 -19.20 -19.84 8.85
C THR A 68 -19.40 -18.66 9.81
N SER A 69 -18.57 -18.54 10.85
CA SER A 69 -18.69 -17.45 11.82
C SER A 69 -18.31 -16.10 11.18
N THR A 70 -18.97 -15.04 11.62
CA THR A 70 -18.67 -13.68 11.15
C THR A 70 -17.22 -13.29 11.44
N THR A 71 -16.67 -13.71 12.58
CA THR A 71 -15.27 -13.52 12.94
C THR A 71 -14.33 -14.20 11.95
N TYR A 72 -14.57 -15.48 11.61
CA TYR A 72 -13.71 -16.17 10.65
C TYR A 72 -13.77 -15.51 9.28
N VAL A 73 -14.99 -15.26 8.79
CA VAL A 73 -15.24 -14.69 7.46
C VAL A 73 -14.65 -13.28 7.34
N GLY A 74 -14.76 -12.47 8.39
CA GLY A 74 -14.20 -11.12 8.46
C GLY A 74 -12.68 -11.12 8.48
N THR A 75 -12.07 -11.80 9.47
CA THR A 75 -10.61 -11.84 9.63
C THR A 75 -9.91 -12.47 8.43
N HIS A 76 -10.46 -13.55 7.86
CA HIS A 76 -9.93 -14.12 6.63
C HIS A 76 -9.96 -13.11 5.48
N TYR A 77 -11.07 -12.38 5.33
CA TYR A 77 -11.20 -11.40 4.26
C TYR A 77 -10.25 -10.23 4.43
N GLU A 78 -10.07 -9.71 5.65
CA GLU A 78 -9.09 -8.67 5.97
C GLU A 78 -7.67 -9.09 5.58
N TYR A 79 -7.26 -10.32 5.89
CA TYR A 79 -5.94 -10.82 5.49
C TYR A 79 -5.80 -11.05 3.98
N THR A 80 -6.86 -11.50 3.30
CA THR A 80 -6.88 -11.56 1.83
C THR A 80 -6.67 -10.18 1.23
N VAL A 81 -7.36 -9.17 1.74
CA VAL A 81 -7.25 -7.77 1.28
C VAL A 81 -5.85 -7.23 1.51
N LEU A 82 -5.32 -7.38 2.74
CA LEU A 82 -3.97 -6.97 3.12
C LEU A 82 -2.93 -7.56 2.17
N LYS A 83 -2.98 -8.89 1.94
CA LYS A 83 -2.07 -9.57 1.02
C LYS A 83 -2.25 -9.08 -0.42
N SER A 84 -3.48 -8.91 -0.87
CA SER A 84 -3.79 -8.60 -2.27
C SER A 84 -3.36 -7.20 -2.67
N LEU A 85 -3.51 -6.22 -1.78
CA LEU A 85 -3.14 -4.83 -2.06
C LEU A 85 -1.63 -4.58 -2.14
N ARG A 86 -0.78 -5.50 -1.65
CA ARG A 86 0.68 -5.43 -1.87
C ARG A 86 1.04 -5.35 -3.36
N ARG A 87 0.23 -5.91 -4.26
CA ARG A 87 0.45 -5.84 -5.72
C ARG A 87 0.30 -4.42 -6.30
N PHE A 88 -0.23 -3.48 -5.52
CA PHE A 88 -0.43 -2.07 -5.87
C PHE A 88 0.34 -1.14 -4.92
N ALA A 89 1.46 -1.62 -4.37
CA ALA A 89 2.35 -0.85 -3.49
C ALA A 89 1.71 -0.32 -2.19
N PHE A 90 0.77 -1.06 -1.62
CA PHE A 90 0.27 -0.81 -0.27
C PHE A 90 1.10 -1.57 0.78
N ASP A 91 1.54 -0.86 1.83
CA ASP A 91 2.05 -1.43 3.09
C ASP A 91 0.96 -1.29 4.16
N LEU A 92 0.22 -2.36 4.43
CA LEU A 92 -0.92 -2.35 5.36
C LEU A 92 -0.69 -3.24 6.56
N HIS A 93 -1.23 -2.79 7.69
CA HIS A 93 -1.23 -3.48 8.97
C HIS A 93 -2.69 -3.64 9.40
N ARG A 94 -3.07 -4.86 9.77
CA ARG A 94 -4.36 -5.12 10.38
C ARG A 94 -4.41 -4.49 11.76
N ILE A 95 -5.48 -3.78 12.07
CA ILE A 95 -5.77 -3.24 13.41
C ILE A 95 -7.17 -3.62 13.92
N GLY A 96 -7.95 -4.30 13.08
CA GLY A 96 -9.36 -4.62 13.35
C GLY A 96 -9.55 -5.39 14.66
N GLY A 97 -10.50 -4.93 15.48
CA GLY A 97 -10.72 -5.40 16.84
C GLY A 97 -11.75 -4.60 17.59
N ARG A 98 -11.80 -4.76 18.91
CA ARG A 98 -12.69 -3.95 19.76
C ARG A 98 -12.20 -2.50 19.76
N ASP A 99 -13.12 -1.55 19.61
CA ASP A 99 -12.87 -0.10 19.68
C ASP A 99 -11.99 0.48 18.55
N ASP A 100 -12.00 -0.15 17.37
CA ASP A 100 -11.24 0.29 16.17
C ASP A 100 -11.94 1.39 15.35
N ALA A 101 -13.08 1.91 15.84
CA ALA A 101 -13.94 2.88 15.16
C ALA A 101 -14.32 2.49 13.71
N GLY A 102 -14.35 1.17 13.41
CA GLY A 102 -14.66 0.63 12.10
C GLY A 102 -13.50 0.64 11.11
N THR A 103 -12.26 0.83 11.58
CA THR A 103 -11.05 0.73 10.75
C THR A 103 -10.41 -0.63 10.92
N ASP A 104 -10.38 -1.44 9.87
CA ASP A 104 -9.85 -2.80 9.93
C ASP A 104 -8.35 -2.86 9.63
N LEU A 105 -7.87 -2.04 8.67
CA LEU A 105 -6.46 -1.94 8.30
C LEU A 105 -6.01 -0.47 8.24
N VAL A 106 -4.74 -0.23 8.53
CA VAL A 106 -4.09 1.07 8.32
C VAL A 106 -2.72 0.88 7.68
N GLY A 107 -2.25 1.88 6.97
CA GLY A 107 -0.96 1.76 6.31
C GLY A 107 -0.61 2.93 5.41
N THR A 108 0.25 2.66 4.45
CA THR A 108 0.70 3.62 3.47
C THR A 108 0.55 3.07 2.05
N TRP A 109 0.26 3.96 1.12
CA TRP A 109 0.26 3.68 -0.30
C TRP A 109 1.42 4.42 -0.97
N HIS A 110 2.33 3.64 -1.57
CA HIS A 110 3.56 4.12 -2.17
C HIS A 110 3.37 4.28 -3.68
N ILE A 111 3.07 5.50 -4.10
CA ILE A 111 2.76 5.82 -5.49
C ILE A 111 4.03 6.35 -6.18
N PRO A 112 4.43 5.82 -7.35
CA PRO A 112 5.53 6.36 -8.14
C PRO A 112 5.29 7.82 -8.53
N GLY A 113 6.34 8.63 -8.62
CA GLY A 113 6.22 10.04 -9.08
C GLY A 113 5.77 11.04 -8.01
N ARG A 114 5.03 10.61 -6.98
CA ARG A 114 5.14 11.27 -5.65
C ARG A 114 6.51 10.86 -5.11
N THR A 115 7.38 11.83 -4.79
CA THR A 115 8.69 11.53 -4.22
C THR A 115 8.50 10.53 -3.08
N LEU A 116 9.25 9.42 -3.05
CA LEU A 116 9.10 8.28 -2.12
C LEU A 116 8.99 8.67 -0.62
N LEU A 117 9.28 9.95 -0.35
CA LEU A 117 9.30 10.73 0.88
C LEU A 117 7.93 11.01 1.51
N ALA A 118 6.85 10.94 0.73
CA ALA A 118 5.51 11.29 1.20
C ALA A 118 4.47 10.26 0.72
N PRO A 119 4.55 9.01 1.21
CA PRO A 119 3.55 8.03 0.89
C PRO A 119 2.18 8.46 1.45
N VAL A 120 1.12 8.06 0.75
CA VAL A 120 -0.23 8.44 1.15
C VAL A 120 -0.65 7.56 2.32
N ARG A 121 -0.98 8.17 3.45
CA ARG A 121 -1.55 7.45 4.58
C ARG A 121 -2.92 6.92 4.20
N VAL A 122 -3.21 5.67 4.54
CA VAL A 122 -4.50 5.04 4.23
C VAL A 122 -5.13 4.40 5.45
N VAL A 123 -6.44 4.53 5.55
CA VAL A 123 -7.29 3.76 6.47
C VAL A 123 -8.26 2.92 5.64
N VAL A 124 -8.43 1.66 6.01
CA VAL A 124 -9.18 0.69 5.21
C VAL A 124 -10.23 0.02 6.08
N GLN A 125 -11.45 0.01 5.57
CA GLN A 125 -12.55 -0.77 6.11
C GLN A 125 -12.84 -1.96 5.18
N CYS A 126 -12.90 -3.16 5.74
CA CYS A 126 -13.18 -4.41 5.07
C CYS A 126 -14.61 -4.89 5.41
N LYS A 127 -15.47 -5.05 4.40
CA LYS A 127 -16.86 -5.47 4.62
C LYS A 127 -17.19 -6.74 3.83
N ALA A 128 -17.00 -7.89 4.48
CA ALA A 128 -17.19 -9.23 3.90
C ALA A 128 -18.66 -9.71 3.85
N LEU A 129 -19.61 -8.82 3.56
CA LEU A 129 -21.05 -9.11 3.59
C LEU A 129 -21.52 -9.86 2.33
N SER A 130 -22.50 -10.74 2.52
CA SER A 130 -23.18 -11.44 1.41
C SER A 130 -24.33 -10.62 0.81
N THR A 131 -24.79 -9.56 1.47
CA THR A 131 -25.93 -8.74 1.01
C THR A 131 -25.47 -7.53 0.18
N LYS A 132 -26.42 -6.87 -0.48
CA LYS A 132 -26.15 -5.61 -1.21
C LYS A 132 -25.72 -4.52 -0.23
N LEU A 133 -24.74 -3.73 -0.65
CA LEU A 133 -24.20 -2.65 0.16
C LEU A 133 -24.92 -1.32 -0.09
N GLY A 134 -25.30 -0.67 1.02
CA GLY A 134 -26.04 0.58 1.03
C GLY A 134 -25.15 1.81 1.22
N PRO A 135 -25.70 3.02 0.97
CA PRO A 135 -24.99 4.29 1.15
C PRO A 135 -24.66 4.62 2.63
N ASN A 136 -25.19 3.86 3.59
CA ASN A 136 -24.83 3.97 5.00
C ASN A 136 -23.34 3.66 5.23
N LEU A 137 -22.77 2.72 4.46
CA LEU A 137 -21.36 2.33 4.61
C LEU A 137 -20.39 3.44 4.21
N VAL A 138 -20.77 4.30 3.26
CA VAL A 138 -19.96 5.47 2.93
C VAL A 138 -19.91 6.43 4.12
N ARG A 139 -21.02 6.63 4.83
CA ARG A 139 -21.06 7.46 6.04
C ARG A 139 -20.28 6.83 7.21
N GLU A 140 -20.31 5.52 7.33
CA GLU A 140 -19.49 4.76 8.27
C GLU A 140 -17.99 4.97 7.97
N LEU A 141 -17.60 4.88 6.70
CA LEU A 141 -16.23 5.15 6.24
C LEU A 141 -15.79 6.60 6.50
N GLU A 142 -16.67 7.59 6.31
CA GLU A 142 -16.38 8.98 6.71
C GLU A 142 -16.15 9.09 8.23
N GLY A 143 -16.88 8.30 9.03
CA GLY A 143 -16.64 8.16 10.47
C GLY A 143 -15.24 7.64 10.77
N ALA A 144 -14.82 6.56 10.11
CA ALA A 144 -13.48 5.98 10.23
C ALA A 144 -12.37 6.95 9.78
N PHE A 145 -12.63 7.75 8.73
CA PHE A 145 -11.74 8.82 8.31
C PHE A 145 -11.55 9.88 9.40
N ARG A 146 -12.62 10.31 10.08
CA ARG A 146 -12.51 11.32 11.17
C ARG A 146 -11.80 10.75 12.39
N HIS A 147 -12.15 9.52 12.78
CA HIS A 147 -11.66 8.87 14.00
C HIS A 147 -10.46 7.97 13.75
N SER A 148 -9.66 8.25 12.72
CA SER A 148 -8.47 7.46 12.41
C SER A 148 -7.51 7.39 13.61
N PRO A 149 -6.78 6.27 13.73
CA PRO A 149 -5.84 6.06 14.83
C PRO A 149 -4.67 7.03 14.78
N THR A 150 -3.92 7.10 15.88
CA THR A 150 -2.69 7.90 15.99
C THR A 150 -1.72 7.52 14.87
N GLY A 151 -1.09 8.52 14.25
CA GLY A 151 -0.28 8.35 13.03
C GLY A 151 -1.08 8.52 11.73
N TRP A 152 -2.39 8.28 11.75
CA TRP A 152 -3.33 8.49 10.63
C TRP A 152 -4.35 9.59 10.88
N ARG A 153 -4.28 10.29 12.02
CA ARG A 153 -5.14 11.45 12.31
C ARG A 153 -4.65 12.72 11.60
N THR A 154 -4.63 12.67 10.27
CA THR A 154 -4.29 13.79 9.37
C THR A 154 -5.42 14.03 8.38
N THR A 155 -5.42 15.21 7.74
CA THR A 155 -6.28 15.55 6.59
C THR A 155 -5.74 14.98 5.27
N ASP A 156 -4.42 14.83 5.16
CA ASP A 156 -3.73 14.23 4.02
C ASP A 156 -3.65 12.70 4.18
N LYS A 157 -4.80 12.04 4.04
CA LYS A 157 -4.93 10.58 4.02
C LYS A 157 -6.07 10.15 3.12
N LEU A 158 -6.14 8.87 2.84
CA LEU A 158 -7.19 8.22 2.08
C LEU A 158 -8.01 7.27 2.95
N ALA A 159 -9.32 7.24 2.76
CA ALA A 159 -10.16 6.18 3.31
C ALA A 159 -10.67 5.26 2.21
N ILE A 160 -10.53 3.95 2.41
CA ILE A 160 -10.86 2.91 1.43
C ILE A 160 -11.87 1.96 2.04
N LEU A 161 -12.99 1.72 1.36
CA LEU A 161 -13.88 0.61 1.68
C LEU A 161 -13.72 -0.51 0.66
N ILE A 162 -13.49 -1.72 1.15
CA ILE A 162 -13.25 -2.92 0.34
C ILE A 162 -14.29 -3.98 0.66
N SER A 163 -14.93 -4.52 -0.38
CA SER A 163 -15.99 -5.52 -0.24
C SER A 163 -16.08 -6.45 -1.45
N PRO A 164 -16.58 -7.70 -1.31
CA PRO A 164 -16.84 -8.58 -2.46
C PRO A 164 -18.12 -8.18 -3.23
N ARG A 165 -18.63 -6.97 -3.02
CA ARG A 165 -19.88 -6.48 -3.61
C ARG A 165 -19.67 -5.19 -4.38
N GLU A 166 -20.33 -5.12 -5.53
CA GLU A 166 -20.28 -3.95 -6.39
C GLU A 166 -20.95 -2.73 -5.73
N ALA A 167 -20.43 -1.53 -6.03
CA ALA A 167 -21.05 -0.29 -5.58
C ALA A 167 -22.42 -0.09 -6.24
N THR A 168 -23.47 -0.04 -5.43
CA THR A 168 -24.82 0.32 -5.88
C THR A 168 -24.86 1.80 -6.32
N ARG A 169 -25.88 2.19 -7.10
CA ARG A 169 -26.10 3.60 -7.47
C ARG A 169 -26.14 4.52 -6.25
N GLY A 170 -26.75 4.06 -5.15
CA GLY A 170 -26.78 4.79 -3.88
C GLY A 170 -25.38 5.03 -3.31
N VAL A 171 -24.56 3.98 -3.26
CA VAL A 171 -23.14 4.06 -2.83
C VAL A 171 -22.37 5.04 -3.70
N ARG A 172 -22.43 4.92 -5.03
CA ARG A 172 -21.73 5.81 -5.97
C ARG A 172 -22.12 7.27 -5.76
N ASN A 173 -23.42 7.53 -5.66
CA ASN A 173 -23.95 8.87 -5.44
C ASN A 173 -23.54 9.47 -4.09
N THR A 174 -23.38 8.66 -3.04
CA THR A 174 -22.92 9.14 -1.74
C THR A 174 -21.40 9.34 -1.73
N LEU A 175 -20.63 8.43 -2.34
CA LEU A 175 -19.18 8.53 -2.51
C LEU A 175 -18.81 9.85 -3.20
N MET A 176 -19.45 10.15 -4.33
CA MET A 176 -19.19 11.36 -5.12
C MET A 176 -19.52 12.67 -4.39
N ARG A 177 -20.42 12.63 -3.40
CA ARG A 177 -20.82 13.82 -2.61
C ARG A 177 -19.97 14.02 -1.37
N SER A 178 -19.17 13.04 -0.98
CA SER A 178 -18.34 13.16 0.20
C SER A 178 -17.29 14.26 0.02
N VAL A 179 -17.03 14.98 1.10
CA VAL A 179 -15.97 15.99 1.16
C VAL A 179 -14.60 15.40 1.52
N TYR A 180 -14.55 14.10 1.84
CA TYR A 180 -13.31 13.38 2.14
C TYR A 180 -12.80 12.61 0.92
N PRO A 181 -11.49 12.37 0.80
CA PRO A 181 -10.93 11.53 -0.25
C PRO A 181 -11.25 10.05 0.03
N LEU A 182 -12.25 9.52 -0.71
CA LEU A 182 -12.79 8.18 -0.49
C LEU A 182 -12.58 7.28 -1.70
N PHE A 183 -12.21 6.03 -1.44
CA PHE A 183 -12.18 4.94 -2.40
C PHE A 183 -13.21 3.86 -2.07
N TRP A 184 -13.70 3.24 -3.14
CA TRP A 184 -14.44 2.00 -3.11
C TRP A 184 -13.71 0.96 -3.96
N VAL A 185 -13.49 -0.23 -3.40
CA VAL A 185 -12.91 -1.36 -4.12
C VAL A 185 -13.83 -2.56 -4.00
N MET A 186 -14.29 -3.09 -5.14
CA MET A 186 -14.86 -4.42 -5.19
C MET A 186 -13.72 -5.43 -5.36
N MET A 187 -13.46 -6.20 -4.30
CA MET A 187 -12.46 -7.27 -4.29
C MET A 187 -13.13 -8.58 -3.88
N GLU A 188 -13.05 -9.57 -4.76
CA GLU A 188 -13.54 -10.92 -4.51
C GLU A 188 -12.77 -11.60 -3.36
N ARG A 189 -13.31 -12.71 -2.84
CA ARG A 189 -12.74 -13.40 -1.67
C ARG A 189 -11.39 -14.07 -1.94
N ASP A 190 -11.04 -14.21 -3.21
CA ASP A 190 -9.74 -14.69 -3.70
C ASP A 190 -8.71 -13.54 -3.89
N GLY A 191 -9.13 -12.28 -3.67
CA GLY A 191 -8.27 -11.12 -3.81
C GLY A 191 -8.28 -10.46 -5.20
N VAL A 192 -9.13 -10.92 -6.12
CA VAL A 192 -9.27 -10.32 -7.46
C VAL A 192 -10.10 -9.04 -7.37
N ILE A 193 -9.57 -7.93 -7.90
CA ILE A 193 -10.30 -6.66 -7.97
C ILE A 193 -11.16 -6.65 -9.24
N ARG A 194 -12.44 -6.30 -9.10
CA ARG A 194 -13.39 -6.17 -10.22
C ARG A 194 -13.88 -4.75 -10.46
N GLN A 195 -13.73 -3.87 -9.49
CA GLN A 195 -14.16 -2.49 -9.60
C GLN A 195 -13.37 -1.62 -8.63
N VAL A 196 -12.96 -0.45 -9.10
CA VAL A 196 -12.41 0.61 -8.26
C VAL A 196 -13.18 1.89 -8.60
N LEU A 197 -13.56 2.65 -7.58
CA LEU A 197 -14.16 3.97 -7.73
C LEU A 197 -13.54 4.91 -6.71
N TRP A 198 -13.45 6.18 -7.04
CA TRP A 198 -13.04 7.24 -6.13
C TRP A 198 -13.83 8.52 -6.43
N ASN A 199 -13.80 9.49 -5.52
CA ASN A 199 -14.40 10.80 -5.73
C ASN A 199 -13.35 11.85 -6.13
N SER A 200 -13.80 13.05 -6.51
CA SER A 200 -12.91 14.13 -6.95
C SER A 200 -11.87 14.55 -5.90
N LYS A 201 -12.16 14.33 -4.61
CA LYS A 201 -11.24 14.63 -3.50
C LYS A 201 -9.99 13.77 -3.53
N VAL A 202 -10.08 12.55 -4.04
CA VAL A 202 -8.90 11.74 -4.33
C VAL A 202 -8.05 12.38 -5.41
N GLU A 203 -8.66 12.82 -6.51
CA GLU A 203 -7.94 13.41 -7.64
C GLU A 203 -7.26 14.73 -7.25
N GLU A 204 -7.96 15.58 -6.50
CA GLU A 204 -7.42 16.82 -5.92
C GLU A 204 -6.21 16.53 -5.01
N MET A 205 -6.29 15.48 -4.17
CA MET A 205 -5.22 15.09 -3.25
C MET A 205 -4.03 14.47 -3.97
N MET A 206 -4.28 13.58 -4.94
CA MET A 206 -3.26 12.80 -5.63
C MET A 206 -2.52 13.61 -6.70
N GLY A 207 -3.09 14.76 -7.12
CA GLY A 207 -2.62 15.54 -8.25
C GLY A 207 -3.46 15.20 -9.49
N PHE A 208 -3.97 16.24 -10.16
CA PHE A 208 -4.96 16.13 -11.22
C PHE A 208 -4.54 15.13 -12.32
N ALA A 209 -5.23 13.97 -12.35
CA ALA A 209 -5.30 12.97 -13.43
C ALA A 209 -4.25 11.85 -13.57
N ALA A 210 -3.39 11.59 -12.57
CA ALA A 210 -2.44 10.48 -12.68
C ALA A 210 -3.04 9.09 -12.41
N LEU A 211 -4.04 8.99 -11.53
CA LEU A 211 -4.61 7.70 -11.16
C LEU A 211 -5.60 7.19 -12.22
N GLY A 212 -5.39 5.96 -12.69
CA GLY A 212 -6.22 5.31 -13.70
C GLY A 212 -6.63 3.88 -13.33
N VAL A 213 -7.47 3.30 -14.18
CA VAL A 213 -7.89 1.91 -14.12
C VAL A 213 -7.72 1.26 -15.48
N ASP A 214 -7.17 0.06 -15.52
CA ASP A 214 -7.08 -0.79 -16.72
C ASP A 214 -7.75 -2.15 -16.51
N MET A 215 -8.16 -2.81 -17.59
CA MET A 215 -8.82 -4.11 -17.58
C MET A 215 -7.92 -5.18 -18.18
N ARG A 216 -7.60 -6.21 -17.39
CA ARG A 216 -6.79 -7.35 -17.84
C ARG A 216 -7.63 -8.60 -17.99
N TYR A 217 -7.53 -9.22 -19.17
CA TYR A 217 -8.12 -10.52 -19.44
C TYR A 217 -7.10 -11.60 -19.14
N GLN A 218 -7.43 -12.55 -18.28
CA GLN A 218 -6.62 -13.76 -18.13
C GLN A 218 -6.76 -14.61 -19.39
N SER A 219 -5.79 -14.51 -20.30
CA SER A 219 -5.65 -15.46 -21.40
C SER A 219 -5.19 -16.79 -20.84
N SER A 220 -6.08 -17.79 -20.81
CA SER A 220 -5.71 -19.18 -20.50
C SER A 220 -4.62 -19.64 -21.48
N PRO A 221 -3.49 -20.21 -21.01
CA PRO A 221 -2.51 -20.79 -21.91
C PRO A 221 -3.18 -21.94 -22.67
N GLN A 222 -3.36 -21.77 -23.98
CA GLN A 222 -3.71 -22.86 -24.86
C GLN A 222 -2.53 -23.84 -24.88
N THR A 223 -2.56 -24.84 -24.00
CA THR A 223 -1.81 -26.06 -24.21
C THR A 223 -2.43 -26.75 -25.42
N SER A 224 -1.64 -26.84 -26.48
CA SER A 224 -1.97 -27.48 -27.75
C SER A 224 -2.21 -28.99 -27.57
N SER A 225 -3.43 -29.37 -27.22
CA SER A 225 -3.96 -30.75 -27.34
C SER A 225 -5.49 -30.70 -27.49
N PRO A 226 -6.08 -31.14 -28.61
CA PRO A 226 -7.53 -31.13 -28.78
C PRO A 226 -8.14 -32.39 -28.15
N SER A 227 -8.79 -32.23 -27.00
CA SER A 227 -9.74 -33.22 -26.46
C SER A 227 -11.14 -32.62 -26.50
N PRO A 228 -12.13 -33.24 -27.17
CA PRO A 228 -13.47 -32.68 -27.29
C PRO A 228 -14.36 -33.18 -26.15
N THR A 229 -14.39 -32.49 -25.01
CA THR A 229 -15.46 -32.66 -24.02
C THR A 229 -15.79 -31.37 -23.28
N VAL A 230 -17.01 -30.87 -23.57
CA VAL A 230 -17.87 -29.97 -22.77
C VAL A 230 -17.26 -28.63 -22.36
N ALA A 231 -17.36 -27.64 -23.25
CA ALA A 231 -17.20 -26.23 -22.92
C ALA A 231 -18.40 -25.72 -22.12
N SER A 232 -18.33 -25.79 -20.80
CA SER A 232 -19.08 -24.89 -19.90
C SER A 232 -18.07 -24.02 -19.13
N GLY A 233 -17.30 -23.22 -19.87
CA GLY A 233 -16.42 -22.22 -19.27
C GLY A 233 -17.12 -20.87 -19.29
N ASP A 234 -17.60 -20.42 -18.12
CA ASP A 234 -17.98 -19.03 -17.92
C ASP A 234 -16.79 -18.16 -18.36
N PRO A 235 -16.95 -17.17 -19.27
CA PRO A 235 -15.83 -16.39 -19.77
C PRO A 235 -15.07 -15.75 -18.61
N ALA A 236 -13.75 -15.93 -18.59
CA ALA A 236 -12.89 -15.37 -17.56
C ALA A 236 -13.13 -13.86 -17.46
N ARG A 237 -13.74 -13.43 -16.35
CA ARG A 237 -14.05 -12.02 -16.12
C ARG A 237 -12.74 -11.23 -16.05
N PRO A 238 -12.67 -10.02 -16.64
CA PRO A 238 -11.47 -9.21 -16.55
C PRO A 238 -11.17 -8.82 -15.09
N GLU A 239 -9.89 -8.80 -14.74
CA GLU A 239 -9.38 -8.21 -13.50
C GLU A 239 -9.15 -6.72 -13.73
N VAL A 240 -9.55 -5.92 -12.75
CA VAL A 240 -9.31 -4.49 -12.74
C VAL A 240 -7.98 -4.20 -12.06
N VAL A 241 -7.12 -3.41 -12.72
CA VAL A 241 -5.78 -3.06 -12.24
C VAL A 241 -5.67 -1.54 -12.12
N LEU A 242 -5.08 -1.08 -11.01
CA LEU A 242 -4.75 0.33 -10.79
C LEU A 242 -3.51 0.73 -11.58
N THR A 243 -3.58 1.87 -12.24
CA THR A 243 -2.47 2.47 -13.01
C THR A 243 -2.16 3.87 -12.50
N TRP A 244 -0.92 4.31 -12.72
CA TRP A 244 -0.44 5.64 -12.43
C TRP A 244 0.25 6.24 -13.65
N ASP A 245 -0.21 7.40 -14.09
CA ASP A 245 0.19 8.06 -15.35
C ASP A 245 0.13 7.12 -16.56
N GLY A 246 -0.90 6.27 -16.59
CA GLY A 246 -1.10 5.25 -17.64
C GLY A 246 -0.14 4.05 -17.56
N THR A 247 0.72 3.99 -16.55
CA THR A 247 1.63 2.86 -16.31
C THR A 247 1.16 1.98 -15.16
N ASP A 248 1.59 0.72 -15.17
CA ASP A 248 1.35 -0.19 -14.06
C ASP A 248 1.92 0.35 -12.75
N LEU A 249 1.12 0.31 -11.69
CA LEU A 249 1.69 0.49 -10.35
C LEU A 249 2.68 -0.64 -10.03
N PRO A 250 3.82 -0.33 -9.40
CA PRO A 250 4.71 -1.35 -8.88
C PRO A 250 4.06 -2.11 -7.74
N ASP A 251 4.62 -3.29 -7.44
CA ASP A 251 4.31 -3.98 -6.19
C ASP A 251 5.12 -3.41 -5.02
N MET A 252 4.68 -3.75 -3.81
CA MET A 252 5.32 -3.30 -2.59
C MET A 252 6.74 -3.84 -2.44
N ASP A 253 7.03 -5.05 -2.95
CA ASP A 253 8.37 -5.64 -2.90
C ASP A 253 9.37 -4.79 -3.70
N HIS A 254 8.96 -4.24 -4.85
CA HIS A 254 9.75 -3.29 -5.64
C HIS A 254 9.98 -1.98 -4.86
N MET A 255 8.94 -1.47 -4.19
CA MET A 255 9.07 -0.25 -3.38
C MET A 255 10.00 -0.44 -2.17
N GLU A 256 9.95 -1.59 -1.50
CA GLU A 256 10.86 -1.93 -0.40
C GLU A 256 12.33 -1.98 -0.87
N ARG A 257 12.58 -2.50 -2.08
CA ARG A 257 13.92 -2.49 -2.69
C ARG A 257 14.39 -1.06 -3.00
N GLU A 258 13.53 -0.23 -3.58
CA GLU A 258 13.85 1.17 -3.84
C GLU A 258 14.11 1.96 -2.56
N MET A 259 13.33 1.74 -1.50
CA MET A 259 13.57 2.35 -0.18
C MET A 259 14.91 1.93 0.39
N THR A 260 15.25 0.64 0.30
CA THR A 260 16.53 0.12 0.80
C THR A 260 17.70 0.75 0.04
N LYS A 261 17.60 0.83 -1.29
CA LYS A 261 18.60 1.49 -2.14
C LYS A 261 18.78 2.96 -1.74
N LYS A 262 17.68 3.68 -1.54
CA LYS A 262 17.68 5.09 -1.13
C LYS A 262 18.22 5.29 0.29
N GLU A 263 17.95 4.36 1.20
CA GLU A 263 18.56 4.33 2.54
C GLU A 263 20.08 4.22 2.44
N THR A 264 20.59 3.27 1.66
CA THR A 264 22.03 3.10 1.43
C THR A 264 22.65 4.34 0.80
N GLU A 265 22.03 4.89 -0.25
CA GLU A 265 22.47 6.14 -0.88
C GLU A 265 22.54 7.29 0.13
N TRP A 266 21.54 7.42 1.01
CA TRP A 266 21.52 8.46 2.03
C TRP A 266 22.62 8.27 3.07
N LEU A 267 22.81 7.05 3.58
CA LEU A 267 23.88 6.75 4.55
C LEU A 267 25.28 6.98 3.97
N ALA A 268 25.47 6.68 2.69
CA ALA A 268 26.72 6.93 1.98
C ALA A 268 27.06 8.43 1.89
N LEU A 269 26.06 9.32 1.79
CA LEU A 269 26.30 10.77 1.83
C LEU A 269 26.96 11.22 3.15
N TRP A 270 26.73 10.48 4.23
CA TRP A 270 27.25 10.76 5.57
C TRP A 270 28.44 9.87 5.96
N ASP A 271 29.05 9.13 5.03
CA ASP A 271 30.14 8.16 5.29
C ASP A 271 29.79 7.15 6.42
N SER A 272 28.51 6.80 6.53
CA SER A 272 27.91 6.19 7.71
C SER A 272 27.25 4.83 7.42
N GLU A 273 27.79 4.09 6.45
CA GLU A 273 27.20 2.83 5.96
C GLU A 273 27.18 1.71 7.00
N ASN A 274 28.14 1.71 7.93
CA ASN A 274 28.33 0.66 8.94
C ASN A 274 27.71 1.00 10.32
N LEU A 275 26.86 2.02 10.39
CA LEU A 275 26.20 2.41 11.64
C LEU A 275 25.14 1.38 12.07
N SER A 276 25.06 1.13 13.38
CA SER A 276 23.95 0.41 14.00
C SER A 276 22.62 1.18 13.86
N ASN A 277 21.48 0.51 14.04
CA ASN A 277 20.17 1.16 13.95
C ASN A 277 19.99 2.34 14.92
N ALA A 278 20.62 2.28 16.09
CA ALA A 278 20.59 3.38 17.06
C ALA A 278 21.40 4.59 16.55
N GLU A 279 22.61 4.36 16.05
CA GLU A 279 23.45 5.41 15.47
C GLU A 279 22.83 6.02 14.22
N LYS A 280 22.21 5.21 13.34
CA LYS A 280 21.45 5.71 12.19
C LYS A 280 20.32 6.65 12.60
N SER A 281 19.60 6.30 13.67
CA SER A 281 18.51 7.13 14.20
C SER A 281 19.05 8.46 14.74
N MET A 282 20.15 8.43 15.49
CA MET A 282 20.81 9.63 16.03
C MET A 282 21.40 10.53 14.94
N LEU A 283 21.94 9.95 13.87
CA LEU A 283 22.39 10.70 12.69
C LEU A 283 21.20 11.45 12.09
N LEU A 284 20.07 10.78 11.88
CA LEU A 284 18.86 11.44 11.35
C LEU A 284 18.37 12.56 12.27
N ASP A 285 18.37 12.34 13.59
CA ASP A 285 18.01 13.37 14.57
C ASP A 285 18.94 14.60 14.49
N THR A 286 20.25 14.38 14.43
CA THR A 286 21.25 15.44 14.28
C THR A 286 21.08 16.20 12.96
N VAL A 287 20.78 15.49 11.87
CA VAL A 287 20.50 16.12 10.58
C VAL A 287 19.23 16.98 10.65
N MET A 288 18.17 16.49 11.28
CA MET A 288 16.94 17.28 11.47
C MET A 288 17.17 18.51 12.35
N ASP A 289 18.01 18.41 13.38
CA ASP A 289 18.38 19.55 14.25
C ASP A 289 19.14 20.64 13.48
N VAL A 290 20.06 20.24 12.59
CA VAL A 290 20.91 21.16 11.80
C VAL A 290 20.15 21.76 10.59
N PHE A 291 19.08 21.09 10.15
CA PHE A 291 18.19 21.52 9.07
C PHE A 291 16.73 21.58 9.55
N PRO A 292 16.38 22.45 10.50
CA PRO A 292 15.06 22.47 11.14
C PRO A 292 13.92 22.87 10.19
N ASP A 293 14.23 23.62 9.12
CA ASP A 293 13.27 23.99 8.07
C ASP A 293 12.91 22.80 7.16
N MET A 294 13.60 21.67 7.27
CA MET A 294 13.32 20.45 6.53
C MET A 294 12.49 19.48 7.38
N GLY A 295 11.22 19.31 7.00
CA GLY A 295 10.37 18.28 7.59
C GLY A 295 10.86 16.84 7.31
N PRO A 296 10.33 15.83 8.02
CA PRO A 296 10.58 14.42 7.75
C PRO A 296 10.23 14.08 6.29
N GLY A 297 11.19 13.55 5.54
CA GLY A 297 11.10 13.33 4.10
C GLY A 297 11.93 14.33 3.28
N ALA A 298 11.98 15.62 3.64
CA ALA A 298 12.77 16.62 2.91
C ALA A 298 14.29 16.40 3.03
N VAL A 299 14.72 15.69 4.08
CA VAL A 299 16.10 15.29 4.34
C VAL A 299 16.70 14.45 3.20
N LEU A 300 15.89 13.62 2.53
CA LEU A 300 16.31 12.84 1.35
C LEU A 300 16.34 13.68 0.06
N SER A 301 15.61 14.79 0.02
CA SER A 301 15.64 15.76 -1.09
C SER A 301 16.69 16.85 -0.91
N CYS A 302 17.43 16.84 0.19
CA CYS A 302 18.47 17.84 0.45
C CYS A 302 19.52 17.77 -0.67
N ASN A 303 19.84 18.94 -1.26
CA ASN A 303 20.83 19.04 -2.30
C ASN A 303 22.18 18.56 -1.74
N LYS A 304 22.91 17.75 -2.52
CA LYS A 304 24.25 17.26 -2.17
C LYS A 304 25.19 18.38 -1.73
N GLU A 305 25.05 19.57 -2.30
CA GLU A 305 25.83 20.77 -1.93
C GLU A 305 25.51 21.30 -0.52
N ALA A 306 24.22 21.31 -0.15
CA ALA A 306 23.79 21.73 1.18
C ALA A 306 24.23 20.72 2.25
N ILE A 307 24.18 19.43 1.94
CA ILE A 307 24.72 18.36 2.79
C ILE A 307 26.23 18.53 2.94
N ALA A 308 26.97 18.72 1.85
CA ALA A 308 28.43 18.85 1.87
C ALA A 308 28.90 20.00 2.77
N THR A 309 28.18 21.14 2.75
CA THR A 309 28.56 22.33 3.52
C THR A 309 28.45 22.13 5.03
N LYS A 310 27.50 21.31 5.50
CA LYS A 310 27.28 21.05 6.93
C LYS A 310 27.67 19.63 7.36
N LYS A 311 28.28 18.84 6.46
CA LYS A 311 28.61 17.44 6.72
C LYS A 311 29.54 17.29 7.92
N ASP A 312 30.61 18.07 7.94
CA ASP A 312 31.60 18.01 9.02
C ASP A 312 31.02 18.43 10.37
N GLU A 313 30.12 19.43 10.38
CA GLU A 313 29.38 19.88 11.57
C GLU A 313 28.51 18.75 12.14
N VAL A 314 27.67 18.12 11.30
CA VAL A 314 26.80 17.01 11.71
C VAL A 314 27.61 15.82 12.20
N LEU A 315 28.71 15.46 11.51
CA LEU A 315 29.55 14.34 11.92
C LEU A 315 30.31 14.62 13.22
N ALA A 316 30.71 15.87 13.47
CA ALA A 316 31.28 16.28 14.75
C ALA A 316 30.26 16.15 15.89
N LEU A 317 29.04 16.67 15.70
CA LEU A 317 27.95 16.55 16.67
C LEU A 317 27.56 15.09 16.94
N LEU A 318 27.58 14.24 15.91
CA LEU A 318 27.32 12.81 16.08
C LEU A 318 28.39 12.13 16.95
N LYS A 319 29.68 12.47 16.75
CA LYS A 319 30.79 11.97 17.58
C LYS A 319 30.71 12.46 19.03
N GLU A 320 30.26 13.70 19.25
CA GLU A 320 30.04 14.23 20.61
C GLU A 320 28.89 13.50 21.32
N ARG A 321 27.81 13.19 20.60
CA ARG A 321 26.66 12.44 21.13
C ARG A 321 26.97 10.95 21.33
N PHE A 322 27.98 10.41 20.65
CA PHE A 322 28.43 9.02 20.73
C PHE A 322 29.98 8.94 20.78
N PRO A 323 30.59 9.23 21.95
CA PRO A 323 31.99 8.91 22.15
C PRO A 323 32.12 7.37 22.16
N ARG A 324 32.82 6.83 21.17
CA ARG A 324 33.14 5.40 21.09
C ARG A 324 34.00 4.94 22.27
#